data_AF-A0A6M0AWI4-F1
#
_entry.id   AF-A0A6M0AWI4-F1
#
_cell.length_a   1.000
_cell.length_b   1.000
_cell.length_c   1.000
_cell.angle_alpha   90.00
_cell.angle_beta   90.00
_cell.angle_gamma   90.00
#
_symmetry.space_group_name_H-M   'P 1'
#
loop_
_entity.id
_entity.type
_entity.pdbx_description
1 polymer ?
#
loop_
_entity_poly.entity_id
_entity_poly.type
_entity_poly.pdbx_seq_one_letter_code
_entity_poly.pdbx_strand_id
1 'polypeptide(L)' 'MWKEIADQISQFTGETFEINQRQSVGGGCINQGYALVGKTNKYFVKLNSASQVYMFEAEALGLKQMVATQTIRIPKP' A
#
# COMPACT_ATOMS: atom_id res chain seq x y z
N MET A 1 -4.56 -14.49 2.37
CA MET A 1 -4.16 -13.20 1.76
C MET A 1 -3.98 -12.05 2.77
N TRP A 2 -5.02 -11.62 3.50
CA TRP A 2 -4.90 -10.40 4.35
C TRP A 2 -3.97 -10.54 5.54
N LYS A 3 -3.87 -11.75 6.12
CA LYS A 3 -2.93 -12.05 7.20
C LYS A 3 -1.49 -11.91 6.69
N GLU A 4 -1.21 -12.45 5.52
CA GLU A 4 0.08 -12.40 4.85
C GLU A 4 0.47 -10.96 4.51
N ILE A 5 -0.48 -10.13 4.06
CA ILE A 5 -0.25 -8.69 3.89
C ILE A 5 0.11 -8.02 5.23
N ALA A 6 -0.59 -8.35 6.32
CA ALA A 6 -0.29 -7.80 7.64
C ALA A 6 1.08 -8.25 8.17
N ASP A 7 1.43 -9.51 7.96
CA ASP A 7 2.73 -10.08 8.32
C ASP A 7 3.86 -9.41 7.52
N GLN A 8 3.65 -9.18 6.22
CA GLN A 8 4.60 -8.45 5.37
C GLN A 8 4.76 -6.99 5.81
N ILE A 9 3.67 -6.28 6.10
CA ILE A 9 3.74 -4.92 6.65
C ILE A 9 4.57 -4.93 7.94
N SER A 10 4.30 -5.88 8.84
CA SER A 10 5.02 -5.99 10.11
C SER A 10 6.52 -6.24 9.92
N GLN A 11 6.87 -7.11 8.96
CA GLN A 11 8.25 -7.42 8.64
C GLN A 11 8.99 -6.20 8.06
N PHE A 12 8.35 -5.44 7.17
CA PHE A 12 8.97 -4.29 6.50
C PHE A 12 9.05 -3.05 7.39
N THR A 13 8.08 -2.84 8.29
CA THR A 13 8.10 -1.69 9.19
C THR A 13 8.87 -1.96 10.49
N GLY A 14 9.06 -3.22 10.85
CA GLY A 14 9.63 -3.62 12.14
C GLY A 14 8.65 -3.47 13.32
N GLU A 15 7.38 -3.16 13.04
CA GLU A 15 6.33 -2.97 14.03
C GLU A 15 5.23 -3.99 13.83
N THR A 16 4.73 -4.62 14.90
CA THR A 16 3.60 -5.55 14.79
C THR A 16 2.37 -4.82 14.26
N PHE A 17 1.86 -5.26 13.12
CA PHE A 17 0.65 -4.76 12.50
C PHE A 17 -0.45 -5.83 12.47
N GLU A 18 -1.52 -5.58 13.22
CA GLU A 18 -2.74 -6.40 13.21
C GLU A 18 -3.87 -5.59 12.56
N ILE A 19 -4.57 -6.19 11.59
CA ILE A 19 -5.69 -5.53 10.91
C ILE A 19 -6.91 -5.55 11.83
N ASN A 20 -7.27 -4.40 12.39
CA ASN A 20 -8.50 -4.23 13.17
C ASN A 20 -9.72 -3.98 12.27
N GLN A 21 -9.53 -3.16 11.23
CA GLN A 21 -10.58 -2.84 10.28
C GLN A 21 -10.02 -2.76 8.86
N ARG A 22 -10.83 -3.15 7.88
CA ARG A 22 -10.52 -3.03 6.46
C ARG A 22 -11.68 -2.35 5.74
N GLN A 23 -11.37 -1.29 5.01
CA GLN A 23 -12.36 -0.50 4.28
C GLN A 23 -11.97 -0.46 2.80
N SER A 24 -12.91 -0.79 1.92
CA SER A 24 -12.74 -0.45 0.49
C SER A 24 -12.86 1.06 0.39
N VAL A 25 -11.85 1.71 -0.19
CA VAL A 25 -11.78 3.18 -0.29
C VAL A 25 -12.00 3.66 -1.73
N GLY A 26 -12.49 2.77 -2.59
CA GLY A 26 -12.63 3.02 -4.01
C GLY A 26 -11.34 2.78 -4.79
N GLY A 27 -11.51 2.34 -6.03
CA GLY A 27 -10.43 2.01 -6.96
C GLY A 27 -11.07 1.60 -8.27
N GLY A 28 -10.83 2.40 -9.31
CA GLY A 28 -11.40 2.18 -10.64
C GLY A 28 -10.94 0.86 -11.25
N CYS A 29 -11.54 0.51 -12.40
CA CYS A 29 -11.54 -0.77 -13.13
C CYS A 29 -10.23 -1.61 -13.19
N ILE A 30 -9.07 -1.09 -12.78
CA ILE A 30 -7.74 -1.71 -12.86
C ILE A 30 -7.22 -2.19 -11.49
N ASN A 31 -7.33 -1.38 -10.42
CA ASN A 31 -6.78 -1.70 -9.10
C ASN A 31 -7.84 -1.57 -8.01
N GLN A 32 -7.89 -2.52 -7.08
CA GLN A 32 -8.73 -2.44 -5.89
C GLN A 32 -7.97 -1.75 -4.74
N GLY A 33 -8.51 -0.63 -4.26
CA GLY A 33 -7.93 0.14 -3.15
C GLY A 33 -8.56 -0.18 -1.80
N TYR A 34 -7.72 -0.48 -0.82
CA TYR A 34 -8.12 -0.75 0.56
C TYR A 34 -7.39 0.13 1.55
N ALA A 35 -8.11 0.62 2.56
CA ALA A 35 -7.52 1.11 3.79
C ALA A 35 -7.51 -0.02 4.83
N LEU A 36 -6.31 -0.39 5.29
CA LEU A 36 -6.11 -1.27 6.43
C LEU A 36 -5.84 -0.42 7.67
N VAL A 37 -6.67 -0.57 8.69
CA VAL A 37 -6.59 0.17 9.94
C VAL A 37 -6.15 -0.80 11.02
N GLY A 38 -4.99 -0.52 11.62
CA GLY A 38 -4.47 -1.22 12.79
C GLY A 38 -4.87 -0.54 14.09
N LYS A 39 -4.08 -0.72 15.14
CA LYS A 39 -4.34 -0.11 16.46
C LYS A 39 -3.99 1.38 16.47
N THR A 40 -2.84 1.76 15.91
CA THR A 40 -2.32 3.14 15.93
C THR A 40 -1.94 3.64 14.53
N ASN A 41 -1.97 2.76 13.54
CA ASN A 41 -1.39 2.93 12.23
C ASN A 41 -2.39 2.51 11.14
N LYS A 42 -2.27 3.14 9.97
CA LYS A 42 -3.16 2.94 8.83
C LYS A 42 -2.34 2.85 7.55
N TYR A 43 -2.60 1.84 6.75
CA TYR A 43 -1.96 1.61 5.46
C TYR A 43 -2.97 1.65 4.33
N PHE A 44 -2.55 2.19 3.19
CA PHE A 44 -3.29 2.09 1.95
C PHE A 44 -2.67 0.97 1.11
N VAL A 45 -3.49 -0.01 0.71
CA VAL A 45 -3.06 -1.19 -0.04
C VAL A 45 -3.76 -1.19 -1.39
N LYS A 46 -2.99 -1.35 -2.45
CA LYS A 46 -3.48 -1.59 -3.80
C LYS A 46 -3.38 -3.07 -4.13
N LEU A 47 -4.45 -3.66 -4.64
CA LEU A 47 -4.49 -5.04 -5.11
C LEU A 47 -4.82 -5.09 -6.60
N ASN A 48 -4.20 -6.02 -7.30
CA ASN A 48 -4.45 -6.32 -8.71
C ASN A 48 -4.11 -7.79 -9.00
N SER A 49 -4.39 -8.27 -10.21
CA SER A 49 -3.94 -9.55 -10.73
C SER A 49 -2.41 -9.64 -10.71
N ALA A 50 -1.88 -10.81 -10.37
CA ALA A 50 -0.43 -11.06 -10.34
C ALA A 50 0.25 -10.78 -11.69
N SER A 51 -0.47 -10.97 -12.80
CA SER A 51 0.00 -10.64 -14.16
C SER A 51 0.30 -9.15 -14.39
N GLN A 52 -0.20 -8.26 -13.51
CA GLN A 52 -0.03 -6.81 -13.60
C GLN A 52 1.02 -6.26 -12.62
N VAL A 53 1.93 -7.10 -12.11
CA VAL A 53 2.98 -6.70 -11.16
C VAL A 53 3.81 -5.50 -11.64
N TYR A 54 4.10 -5.43 -12.94
CA TYR A 54 4.85 -4.33 -13.57
C TYR A 54 4.20 -2.95 -13.32
N MET A 55 2.88 -2.89 -13.15
CA MET A 55 2.18 -1.64 -12.84
C MET A 55 2.56 -1.11 -11.45
N PHE A 56 2.74 -2.00 -10.48
CA PHE A 56 3.16 -1.60 -9.14
C PHE A 56 4.64 -1.18 -9.10
N GLU A 57 5.50 -1.85 -9.87
CA GLU A 57 6.91 -1.45 -10.01
C GLU A 57 7.05 -0.06 -10.62
N ALA A 58 6.30 0.21 -11.69
CA ALA A 58 6.27 1.53 -12.32
C ALA A 58 5.75 2.61 -11.37
N GLU A 59 4.69 2.32 -10.61
CA GLU A 59 4.16 3.25 -9.62
C GLU A 59 5.18 3.55 -8.50
N ALA A 60 5.81 2.52 -7.93
CA ALA A 60 6.82 2.70 -6.88
C ALA A 60 8.01 3.53 -7.37
N LEU A 61 8.45 3.31 -8.61
CA LEU A 61 9.50 4.11 -9.24
C LEU A 61 9.07 5.58 -9.39
N GLY A 62 7.85 5.83 -9.88
CA GLY A 62 7.32 7.18 -10.02
C GLY A 62 7.21 7.92 -8.68
N LEU A 63 6.74 7.24 -7.63
CA LEU A 63 6.70 7.79 -6.27
C LEU A 63 8.11 8.14 -5.78
N LYS A 64 9.10 7.27 -5.99
CA LYS A 64 10.49 7.55 -5.62
C LYS A 64 11.05 8.77 -6.34
N GLN A 65 10.80 8.90 -7.64
CA GLN A 65 11.22 10.06 -8.43
C GLN A 65 10.56 11.35 -7.93
N MET A 66 9.26 11.33 -7.62
CA MET A 66 8.55 12.49 -7.10
C MET A 66 8.97 12.85 -5.66
N VAL A 67 9.30 11.89 -4.81
CA VAL A 67 9.87 12.17 -3.48
C VAL A 67 11.20 12.92 -3.62
N ALA A 68 12.03 12.55 -4.60
CA ALA A 68 13.34 13.17 -4.81
C ALA A 68 13.27 14.65 -5.21
N THR A 69 12.17 15.10 -5.82
CA THR A 69 12.01 16.52 -6.18
C THR A 69 11.65 17.40 -4.99
N GLN A 70 11.09 16.83 -3.91
CA GLN A 70 10.59 17.56 -2.73
C GLN A 70 9.58 18.67 -3.07
N THR A 71 8.89 18.58 -4.21
CA THR A 71 8.01 19.66 -4.70
C THR A 71 6.60 19.59 -4.13
N ILE A 72 6.10 18.39 -3.82
CA ILE A 72 4.76 18.16 -3.28
C ILE A 72 4.80 17.05 -2.23
N ARG A 73 3.71 16.90 -1.46
CA ARG A 73 3.56 15.76 -0.55
C ARG A 73 3.29 14.49 -1.35
N ILE A 74 4.13 13.49 -1.15
CA ILE A 74 4.06 12.18 -1.82
C ILE A 74 3.93 11.10 -0.75
N PRO A 75 3.07 10.07 -0.95
CA PRO A 75 3.02 8.92 -0.05
C PRO A 75 4.34 8.15 -0.08
N LYS A 76 4.75 7.63 1.08
CA LYS A 76 5.95 6.79 1.19
C LYS A 76 5.53 5.33 1.09
N PRO A 77 6.07 4.55 0.13
CA PRO A 77 5.84 3.11 0.03
C PRO A 77 6.54 2.34 1.15
#